data_AF-A0A5N5HGL9-F1
#
_entry.id   AF-A0A5N5HGL9-F1
#
_cell.length_a   1.000
_cell.length_b   1.000
_cell.length_c   1.000
_cell.angle_alpha   90.00
_cell.angle_beta   90.00
_cell.angle_gamma   90.00
#
_symmetry.space_group_name_H-M   'P 1'
#
loop_
_entity.id
_entity.type
_entity.pdbx_description
1 polymer ?
#
loop_
_entity_poly.entity_id
_entity_poly.type
_entity_poly.pdbx_seq_one_letter_code
_entity_poly.pdbx_strand_id
1 'polypeptide(L)'
;MGDQPTSNSMIELQGDEFWPLSEKPFFEVVITKANVKPSYQMVIPAKFQQTLPSCSIPTVLTLGGKNWEMTYTHGSGQRKFDTNWREFVNDNNMKVGDACVFELLECSSTKLIFRVQILRGDIPSELLGKLKGETVDAPIIID
;
A
#
# COMPACT_ATOMS: atom_id res chain seq x y z
N MET A 1 15.17 -29.75 -15.99
CA MET A 1 14.23 -29.06 -16.90
C MET A 1 13.38 -28.20 -16.01
N GLY A 2 13.58 -26.88 -16.07
CA GLY A 2 13.20 -25.96 -15.01
C GLY A 2 11.72 -25.58 -15.06
N ASP A 3 11.12 -25.49 -13.87
CA ASP A 3 9.92 -24.69 -13.69
C ASP A 3 10.36 -23.23 -13.54
N GLN A 4 10.00 -22.40 -14.52
CA GLN A 4 10.05 -20.96 -14.36
C GLN A 4 8.94 -20.53 -13.38
N PRO A 5 9.18 -19.55 -12.49
CA PRO A 5 8.09 -18.90 -11.78
C PRO A 5 7.21 -18.19 -12.80
N THR A 6 5.91 -18.47 -12.73
CA THR A 6 4.88 -17.82 -13.53
C THR A 6 5.04 -16.30 -13.46
N SER A 7 5.23 -15.69 -14.64
CA SER A 7 5.25 -14.24 -14.82
C SER A 7 3.93 -13.65 -14.30
N ASN A 8 4.02 -12.84 -13.24
CA ASN A 8 2.93 -11.93 -12.87
C ASN A 8 2.73 -10.94 -14.01
N SER A 9 1.82 -11.29 -14.91
CA SER A 9 1.48 -10.46 -16.06
C SER A 9 0.75 -9.22 -15.56
N MET A 10 1.22 -8.05 -15.98
CA MET A 10 0.52 -6.76 -15.82
C MET A 10 -0.90 -6.90 -16.36
N ILE A 11 -1.90 -6.47 -15.60
CA ILE A 11 -3.29 -6.47 -16.03
C ILE A 11 -3.70 -5.02 -16.26
N GLU A 12 -4.14 -4.69 -17.47
CA GLU A 12 -4.76 -3.40 -17.75
C GLU A 12 -6.27 -3.51 -17.50
N LEU A 13 -6.79 -2.72 -16.56
CA LEU A 13 -8.23 -2.58 -16.34
C LEU A 13 -8.60 -1.12 -16.57
N GLN A 14 -9.45 -0.87 -17.57
CA GLN A 14 -10.01 0.46 -17.85
C GLN A 14 -8.94 1.56 -18.07
N GLY A 15 -7.76 1.19 -18.57
CA GLY A 15 -6.65 2.11 -18.84
C GLY A 15 -5.66 2.29 -17.68
N ASP A 16 -5.92 1.66 -16.53
CA ASP A 16 -5.00 1.64 -15.40
C ASP A 16 -4.19 0.33 -15.40
N GLU A 17 -2.86 0.45 -15.32
CA GLU A 17 -1.95 -0.69 -15.13
C GLU A 17 -2.05 -1.20 -13.69
N PHE A 18 -2.59 -2.41 -13.53
CA PHE A 18 -2.69 -3.10 -12.26
C PHE A 18 -1.70 -4.26 -12.18
N TRP A 19 -1.16 -4.45 -10.99
CA TRP A 19 -0.24 -5.55 -10.70
C TRP A 19 -0.86 -6.47 -9.66
N PRO A 20 -1.34 -7.67 -10.04
CA PRO A 20 -1.82 -8.64 -9.07
C PRO A 20 -0.76 -8.89 -8.00
N LEU A 21 -1.22 -8.99 -6.75
CA LEU A 21 -0.36 -9.44 -5.66
C LEU A 21 0.20 -10.80 -6.05
N SER A 22 1.52 -10.93 -5.96
CA SER A 22 2.14 -12.24 -5.96
C SER A 22 1.82 -12.93 -4.63
N GLU A 23 2.04 -14.24 -4.55
CA GLU A 23 1.90 -15.02 -3.31
C GLU A 23 2.88 -14.60 -2.20
N LYS A 24 3.58 -13.48 -2.35
CA LYS A 24 4.45 -12.87 -1.34
C LYS A 24 3.63 -12.25 -0.20
N PRO A 25 4.21 -12.14 1.00
CA PRO A 25 3.56 -11.48 2.13
C PRO A 25 3.21 -10.02 1.79
N PHE A 26 2.01 -9.59 2.17
CA PHE A 26 1.58 -8.21 2.04
C PHE A 26 0.79 -7.75 3.26
N PHE A 27 0.60 -6.44 3.38
CA PHE A 27 -0.35 -5.83 4.31
C PHE A 27 -0.99 -4.60 3.69
N GLU A 28 -2.20 -4.28 4.15
CA GLU A 28 -2.96 -3.12 3.74
C GLU A 28 -3.12 -2.11 4.88
N VAL A 29 -3.25 -0.83 4.50
CA VAL A 29 -3.47 0.27 5.43
C VAL A 29 -4.48 1.22 4.82
N VAL A 30 -5.57 1.48 5.53
CA VAL A 30 -6.46 2.60 5.21
C VAL A 30 -5.84 3.88 5.79
N ILE A 31 -5.67 4.88 4.94
CA ILE A 31 -5.03 6.14 5.28
C ILE A 31 -5.95 6.95 6.18
N THR A 32 -5.45 7.28 7.37
CA THR A 32 -6.14 8.08 8.37
C THR A 32 -5.47 9.44 8.55
N LYS A 33 -6.05 10.31 9.39
CA LYS A 33 -5.44 11.60 9.77
C LYS A 33 -4.02 11.46 10.32
N ALA A 34 -3.69 10.32 10.96
CA ALA A 34 -2.36 10.08 11.50
C ALA A 34 -1.31 9.91 10.39
N ASN A 35 -1.69 9.34 9.23
CA ASN A 35 -0.79 8.99 8.14
C ASN A 35 -0.44 10.18 7.23
N VAL A 36 -1.27 11.23 7.23
CA VAL A 36 -1.11 12.42 6.39
C VAL A 36 -0.79 13.66 7.23
N LYS A 37 -0.82 14.85 6.62
CA LYS A 37 -0.61 16.12 7.31
C LYS A 37 -1.56 16.26 8.52
N PRO A 38 -1.07 16.71 9.68
CA PRO A 38 0.29 17.15 9.98
C PRO A 38 1.24 16.06 10.51
N SER A 39 0.73 14.86 10.84
CA SER A 39 1.45 13.88 11.67
C SER A 39 2.39 12.97 10.89
N TYR A 40 2.02 12.56 9.68
CA TYR A 40 2.80 11.66 8.81
C TYR A 40 3.35 10.41 9.52
N GLN A 41 2.55 9.75 10.37
CA GLN A 41 2.92 8.52 11.05
C GLN A 41 2.44 7.30 10.28
N MET A 42 3.36 6.41 9.91
CA MET A 42 3.04 5.13 9.24
C MET A 42 3.55 3.95 10.05
N VAL A 43 2.71 3.47 10.97
CA VAL A 43 2.99 2.29 11.82
C VAL A 43 2.67 0.99 11.07
N ILE A 44 3.61 0.05 11.07
CA ILE A 44 3.42 -1.27 10.46
C ILE A 44 2.38 -2.07 11.27
N PRO A 45 1.35 -2.65 10.64
CA PRO A 45 0.35 -3.46 11.32
C PRO A 45 0.97 -4.57 12.17
N ALA A 46 0.51 -4.72 13.41
CA ALA A 46 1.12 -5.63 14.40
C ALA A 46 1.30 -7.07 13.86
N LYS A 47 0.31 -7.57 13.11
CA LYS A 47 0.35 -8.91 12.50
C LYS A 47 1.47 -9.09 11.47
N PHE A 48 1.89 -8.01 10.80
CA PHE A 48 2.94 -8.06 9.79
C PHE A 48 4.35 -7.88 10.37
N GLN A 49 4.45 -7.36 11.60
CA GLN A 49 5.74 -7.06 12.23
C GLN A 49 6.62 -8.30 12.40
N GLN A 50 6.03 -9.48 12.65
CA GLN A 50 6.76 -10.75 12.77
C GLN A 50 7.44 -11.20 11.47
N THR A 51 7.00 -10.69 10.32
CA THR A 51 7.58 -10.97 8.99
C THR A 51 8.80 -10.09 8.71
N LEU A 52 9.03 -9.04 9.51
CA LEU A 52 10.07 -8.04 9.29
C LEU A 52 11.25 -8.19 10.24
N PRO A 53 12.44 -7.70 9.85
CA PRO A 53 13.63 -7.73 10.70
C PRO A 53 13.42 -7.07 12.06
N SER A 54 14.19 -7.54 13.04
CA SER A 54 14.25 -6.97 14.39
C SER A 54 15.26 -5.81 14.53
N CYS A 55 15.60 -5.16 13.42
CA CYS A 55 16.52 -4.03 13.37
C CYS A 55 15.98 -2.94 12.43
N SER A 56 16.43 -1.70 12.64
CA SER A 56 16.14 -0.61 11.71
C SER A 56 16.95 -0.78 10.43
N ILE A 57 16.31 -0.63 9.28
CA ILE A 57 16.91 -1.00 7.99
C ILE A 57 16.44 -0.06 6.86
N PRO A 58 17.32 0.24 5.89
CA PRO A 58 16.91 0.93 4.66
C PRO A 58 15.76 0.19 3.97
N THR A 59 14.77 0.95 3.54
CA THR A 59 13.53 0.46 2.94
C THR A 59 13.20 1.28 1.70
N VAL A 60 12.82 0.61 0.63
CA VAL A 60 12.36 1.24 -0.61
C VAL A 60 10.90 0.91 -0.82
N LEU A 61 10.09 1.94 -1.07
CA LEU A 61 8.74 1.78 -1.60
C LEU A 61 8.76 1.99 -3.11
N THR A 62 8.23 1.04 -3.88
CA THR A 62 8.16 1.10 -5.34
C THR A 62 6.70 1.21 -5.78
N LEU A 63 6.36 2.26 -6.53
CA LEU A 63 5.02 2.51 -7.07
C LEU A 63 5.15 3.09 -8.49
N GLY A 64 4.51 2.45 -9.48
CA GLY A 64 4.48 2.93 -10.86
C GLY A 64 5.87 3.19 -11.47
N GLY A 65 6.85 2.34 -11.17
CA GLY A 65 8.24 2.48 -11.62
C GLY A 65 9.08 3.54 -10.89
N LYS A 66 8.49 4.28 -9.95
CA LYS A 66 9.18 5.24 -9.08
C LYS A 66 9.51 4.61 -7.73
N ASN A 67 10.55 5.13 -7.08
CA ASN A 67 11.05 4.65 -5.80
C ASN A 67 11.13 5.78 -4.78
N TRP A 68 10.79 5.47 -3.52
CA TRP A 68 10.95 6.36 -2.37
C TRP A 68 11.79 5.65 -1.31
N GLU A 69 12.87 6.31 -0.87
CA GLU A 69 13.80 5.78 0.11
C GLU A 69 13.46 6.25 1.52
N MET A 70 13.40 5.32 2.46
CA MET A 70 13.11 5.59 3.86
C MET A 70 13.70 4.51 4.77
N THR A 71 13.54 4.67 6.07
CA THR A 71 13.97 3.66 7.05
C THR A 71 12.74 3.01 7.68
N TYR A 72 12.68 1.68 7.63
CA TYR A 72 11.85 0.93 8.59
C TYR A 72 12.56 0.99 9.93
N THR A 73 11.91 1.55 10.93
CA THR A 73 12.47 1.69 12.28
C THR A 73 11.95 0.59 13.19
N HIS A 74 12.86 -0.15 13.82
CA HIS A 74 12.53 -1.11 14.86
C HIS A 74 12.70 -0.47 16.25
N GLY A 75 11.66 0.21 16.72
CA GLY A 75 11.64 0.85 18.04
C GLY A 75 11.06 -0.06 19.13
N SER A 76 11.28 0.31 20.40
CA SER A 76 10.85 -0.45 21.59
C SER A 76 9.34 -0.53 21.79
N GLY A 77 8.53 0.27 21.10
CA GLY A 77 7.06 0.24 21.21
C GLY A 77 6.30 0.36 19.90
N GLN A 78 6.93 0.83 18.82
CA GLN A 78 6.31 0.94 17.50
C GLN A 78 7.33 0.65 16.41
N ARG A 79 6.89 -0.12 15.42
CA ARG A 79 7.61 -0.32 14.17
C ARG A 79 6.92 0.51 13.10
N LYS A 80 7.66 1.37 12.42
CA LYS A 80 7.11 2.37 11.50
C LYS A 80 8.08 2.72 10.39
N PHE A 81 7.60 3.41 9.37
CA PHE A 81 8.48 4.17 8.49
C PHE A 81 8.87 5.49 9.17
N ASP A 82 10.07 5.96 8.86
CA ASP A 82 10.60 7.22 9.39
C ASP A 82 9.92 8.45 8.76
N THR A 83 10.52 9.63 8.96
CA THR A 83 9.97 10.90 8.48
C THR A 83 9.89 11.02 6.96
N ASN A 84 10.58 10.16 6.20
CA ASN A 84 10.54 10.18 4.74
C ASN A 84 9.22 9.61 4.19
N TRP A 85 8.40 8.96 5.03
CA TRP A 85 7.00 8.66 4.69
C TRP A 85 6.23 9.90 4.20
N ARG A 86 6.56 11.09 4.72
CA ARG A 86 5.96 12.36 4.30
C ARG A 86 6.14 12.64 2.80
N GLU A 87 7.30 12.34 2.25
CA GLU A 87 7.59 12.57 0.83
C GLU A 87 6.71 11.67 -0.03
N PHE A 88 6.64 10.38 0.30
CA PHE A 88 5.75 9.43 -0.36
C PHE A 88 4.28 9.90 -0.34
N VAL A 89 3.78 10.38 0.80
CA VAL A 89 2.40 10.90 0.93
C VAL A 89 2.16 12.12 0.05
N ASN A 90 3.10 13.08 0.04
CA ASN A 90 2.94 14.34 -0.67
C ASN A 90 3.03 14.13 -2.19
N ASP A 91 4.02 13.38 -2.66
CA ASP A 91 4.26 13.13 -4.08
C ASP A 91 3.11 12.35 -4.73
N ASN A 92 2.44 11.50 -3.95
CA ASN A 92 1.32 10.69 -4.41
C ASN A 92 -0.05 11.30 -4.05
N ASN A 93 -0.09 12.54 -3.55
CA ASN A 93 -1.33 13.23 -3.16
C ASN A 93 -2.26 12.36 -2.30
N MET A 94 -1.70 11.60 -1.36
CA MET A 94 -2.48 10.67 -0.55
C MET A 94 -3.38 11.41 0.43
N LYS A 95 -4.60 10.91 0.60
CA LYS A 95 -5.61 11.51 1.47
C LYS A 95 -6.27 10.49 2.38
N VAL A 96 -6.96 11.00 3.40
CA VAL A 96 -7.79 10.18 4.29
C VAL A 96 -8.84 9.44 3.47
N GLY A 97 -8.96 8.14 3.70
CA GLY A 97 -9.88 7.26 2.97
C GLY A 97 -9.24 6.52 1.79
N ASP A 98 -8.10 6.97 1.28
CA ASP A 98 -7.29 6.13 0.39
C ASP A 98 -6.79 4.90 1.15
N ALA A 99 -6.40 3.85 0.44
CA ALA A 99 -5.70 2.71 1.01
C ALA A 99 -4.40 2.43 0.27
N CYS A 100 -3.44 1.85 0.98
CA CYS A 100 -2.22 1.32 0.40
C CYS A 100 -2.12 -0.17 0.66
N VAL A 101 -1.72 -0.91 -0.36
CA VAL A 101 -1.30 -2.31 -0.22
C VAL A 101 0.21 -2.37 -0.40
N PHE A 102 0.91 -2.93 0.58
CA PHE A 102 2.36 -3.07 0.63
C PHE A 102 2.72 -4.55 0.50
N GLU A 103 3.30 -4.92 -0.62
CA GLU A 103 3.74 -6.29 -0.89
C GLU A 103 5.25 -6.40 -0.76
N LEU A 104 5.72 -7.33 0.06
CA LEU A 104 7.13 -7.49 0.41
C LEU A 104 7.89 -8.22 -0.71
N LEU A 105 8.61 -7.48 -1.54
CA LEU A 105 9.40 -8.03 -2.64
C LEU A 105 10.74 -8.62 -2.16
N GLU A 106 11.42 -7.90 -1.27
CA GLU A 106 12.72 -8.28 -0.71
C GLU A 106 12.72 -8.03 0.81
N CYS A 107 13.25 -9.01 1.55
CA CYS A 107 13.49 -8.90 2.98
C CYS A 107 14.86 -9.50 3.33
N SER A 108 15.82 -8.65 3.64
CA SER A 108 17.17 -9.05 4.05
C SER A 108 17.61 -8.32 5.32
N SER A 109 18.84 -8.57 5.79
CA SER A 109 19.44 -7.85 6.92
C SER A 109 19.98 -6.46 6.55
N THR A 110 20.06 -6.13 5.25
CA THR A 110 20.56 -4.85 4.76
C THR A 110 19.53 -4.01 4.00
N LYS A 111 18.44 -4.60 3.50
CA LYS A 111 17.40 -3.89 2.73
C LYS A 111 16.01 -4.52 2.83
N LEU A 112 14.99 -3.66 2.80
CA LEU A 112 13.60 -4.03 2.52
C LEU A 112 13.13 -3.36 1.21
N ILE A 113 12.33 -4.06 0.43
CA ILE A 113 11.64 -3.49 -0.73
C ILE A 113 10.17 -3.88 -0.69
N PHE A 114 9.30 -2.88 -0.73
CA PHE A 114 7.86 -3.07 -0.89
C PHE A 114 7.41 -2.56 -2.25
N ARG A 115 6.64 -3.37 -2.97
CA ARG A 115 5.78 -2.86 -4.04
C ARG A 115 4.54 -2.27 -3.37
N VAL A 116 4.21 -1.04 -3.73
CA VAL A 116 3.04 -0.34 -3.21
C VAL A 116 2.02 -0.17 -4.31
N GLN A 117 0.75 -0.36 -3.94
CA GLN A 117 -0.40 -0.02 -4.76
C GLN A 117 -1.30 0.92 -3.96
N ILE A 118 -1.76 2.00 -4.58
CA ILE A 118 -2.68 2.97 -3.95
C ILE A 118 -4.08 2.74 -4.50
N LEU A 119 -5.02 2.46 -3.61
CA LEU A 119 -6.44 2.37 -3.91
C LEU A 119 -7.09 3.69 -3.50
N ARG A 120 -7.62 4.44 -4.46
CA ARG A 120 -8.24 5.74 -4.18
C ARG A 120 -9.60 5.53 -3.53
N GLY A 121 -9.84 6.25 -2.43
CA GLY A 121 -11.07 6.14 -1.66
C GLY A 121 -12.26 6.93 -2.25
N ASP A 122 -12.04 7.71 -3.31
CA ASP A 122 -13.13 8.42 -3.96
C ASP A 122 -14.02 7.47 -4.74
N ILE A 123 -15.32 7.73 -4.70
CA ILE A 123 -16.24 7.15 -5.65
C ILE A 123 -15.98 7.81 -7.02
N PRO A 124 -15.67 7.03 -8.07
CA PRO A 124 -15.51 7.56 -9.42
C PRO A 124 -16.69 8.43 -9.82
N SER A 125 -16.41 9.56 -10.45
CA SER A 125 -17.42 10.57 -10.78
C SER A 125 -18.54 10.03 -11.67
N GLU A 126 -18.21 9.01 -12.47
CA GLU A 126 -19.07 8.28 -13.39
C GLU A 126 -20.16 7.47 -12.65
N LEU A 127 -19.90 7.15 -11.37
CA LEU A 127 -20.77 6.35 -10.52
C LEU A 127 -21.67 7.21 -9.61
N LEU A 128 -21.31 8.46 -9.32
CA LEU A 128 -22.05 9.33 -8.40
C LEU A 128 -23.53 9.55 -8.77
N GLY A 129 -23.91 9.42 -10.05
CA GLY A 129 -25.31 9.50 -10.51
C GLY A 129 -25.96 8.15 -10.84
N LYS A 130 -25.22 7.04 -10.77
CA LYS A 130 -25.67 5.69 -11.16
C LYS A 130 -25.79 4.73 -9.99
N LEU A 131 -25.12 5.02 -8.88
CA LEU A 131 -25.16 4.19 -7.68
C LEU A 131 -26.55 4.28 -7.03
N LYS A 132 -27.26 3.16 -7.10
CA LYS A 132 -28.43 2.90 -6.28
C LYS A 132 -27.91 2.13 -5.06
N GLY A 133 -27.88 2.82 -3.92
CA GLY A 133 -27.29 2.28 -2.69
C GLY A 133 -27.63 3.08 -1.42
N GLU A 134 -28.23 4.27 -1.59
CA GLU A 134 -28.53 5.19 -0.49
C GLU A 134 -29.76 4.78 0.32
N THR A 135 -30.55 3.82 -0.18
CA THR A 135 -31.80 3.39 0.44
C THR A 135 -31.86 1.86 0.53
N VAL A 136 -32.59 1.38 1.54
CA VAL A 136 -32.83 -0.06 1.75
C VAL A 136 -33.53 -0.74 0.56
N ASP A 137 -34.32 0.02 -0.20
CA ASP A 137 -35.09 -0.47 -1.36
C ASP A 137 -34.26 -0.50 -2.65
N ALA A 138 -33.06 0.06 -2.63
CA ALA A 138 -32.16 0.10 -3.77
C ALA A 138 -30.71 -0.15 -3.31
N PRO A 139 -30.38 -1.38 -2.86
CA PRO A 139 -29.08 -1.70 -2.30
C PRO A 139 -27.98 -1.80 -3.37
N ILE A 140 -26.72 -1.62 -2.94
CA ILE A 140 -25.56 -1.97 -3.74
C ILE A 140 -25.45 -3.48 -3.78
N ILE A 141 -25.62 -4.08 -4.95
CA ILE A 141 -25.43 -5.51 -5.17
C ILE A 141 -23.98 -5.74 -5.61
N ILE A 142 -23.28 -6.62 -4.91
CA ILE A 142 -21.93 -7.09 -5.27
C ILE A 142 -22.11 -8.54 -5.75
N ASP A 143 -21.81 -8.80 -7.02
CA ASP A 143 -21.90 -10.12 -7.66
C ASP A 143 -20.58 -10.91 -7.60
#